data_AF-A0A0C2WNX3-F1
#
_entry.id   AF-A0A0C2WNX3-F1
#
_cell.length_a   1.000
_cell.length_b   1.000
_cell.length_c   1.000
_cell.angle_alpha   90.00
_cell.angle_beta   90.00
_cell.angle_gamma   90.00
#
_symmetry.space_group_name_H-M   'P 1'
#
loop_
_entity.id
_entity.type
_entity.pdbx_description
1 polymer ?
#
loop_
_entity_poly.entity_id
_entity_poly.type
_entity_poly.pdbx_seq_one_letter_code
_entity_poly.pdbx_strand_id
1 'polypeptide(L)'
;MATPSKSRKTNAAMAGAQRIKAVVRKLPPNLPEEIFWRSCELWVNDNTVKERWYVKGALKGTRLSTSSLFSRAYIAFRSPEELATFSQNYDGHLFRDKQGGLS
;
A
#
# COMPACT_ATOMS: atom_id res chain seq x y z
N MET A 1 33.81 9.55 -6.05
CA MET A 1 33.15 10.84 -5.71
C MET A 1 31.65 10.64 -5.87
N ALA A 2 30.87 10.99 -4.85
CA ALA A 2 29.52 10.47 -4.59
C ALA A 2 28.45 10.98 -5.58
N THR A 3 27.52 10.09 -5.94
CA THR A 3 26.30 10.41 -6.68
C THR A 3 25.29 11.11 -5.77
N PRO A 4 24.74 12.29 -6.13
CA PRO A 4 23.64 12.87 -5.36
C PRO A 4 22.32 12.14 -5.66
N SER A 5 21.88 11.31 -4.71
CA SER A 5 20.56 10.67 -4.73
C SER A 5 19.48 11.73 -4.52
N LYS A 6 18.65 11.93 -5.56
CA LYS A 6 17.61 12.96 -5.62
C LYS A 6 16.47 12.59 -4.66
N SER A 7 16.45 13.24 -3.49
CA SER A 7 15.37 13.21 -2.50
C SER A 7 14.01 13.40 -3.18
N ARG A 8 13.16 12.36 -3.14
CA ARG A 8 11.78 12.47 -3.64
C ARG A 8 10.94 13.19 -2.60
N LYS A 9 10.66 14.45 -2.95
CA LYS A 9 9.66 15.34 -2.36
C LYS A 9 8.38 14.59 -1.97
N THR A 10 8.09 14.52 -0.69
CA THR A 10 6.79 14.09 -0.16
C THR A 10 5.80 15.25 -0.31
N ASN A 11 4.72 15.02 -1.07
CA ASN A 11 3.59 15.93 -1.24
C ASN A 11 2.87 16.15 0.10
N ALA A 12 3.37 17.06 0.92
CA ALA A 12 2.75 17.51 2.18
C ALA A 12 1.80 18.72 1.97
N ALA A 13 1.12 18.78 0.83
CA ALA A 13 0.27 19.91 0.46
C ALA A 13 -1.17 19.45 0.15
N MET A 14 -1.87 18.90 1.16
CA MET A 14 -3.34 18.88 1.23
C MET A 14 -3.81 18.55 2.66
N ALA A 15 -3.33 19.32 3.65
CA ALA A 15 -3.67 19.18 5.06
C ALA A 15 -4.96 19.94 5.44
N GLY A 16 -6.09 19.65 4.75
CA GLY A 16 -7.36 20.37 4.97
C GLY A 16 -8.63 19.53 5.03
N ALA A 17 -8.56 18.24 4.70
CA ALA A 17 -9.59 17.26 5.00
C ALA A 17 -8.88 16.16 5.78
N GLN A 18 -9.40 15.74 6.93
CA GLN A 18 -8.84 14.59 7.67
C GLN A 18 -8.85 13.38 6.72
N ARG A 19 -7.73 13.11 6.05
CA ARG A 19 -7.61 12.04 5.07
C ARG A 19 -7.43 10.75 5.85
N ILE A 20 -8.50 10.22 6.43
CA ILE A 20 -8.47 8.99 7.24
C ILE A 20 -8.33 7.72 6.37
N LYS A 21 -7.94 7.87 5.09
CA LYS A 21 -7.82 6.79 4.11
C LYS A 21 -6.35 6.57 3.76
N ALA A 22 -5.84 5.38 4.06
CA ALA A 22 -4.57 4.89 3.53
C ALA A 22 -4.79 4.18 2.18
N VAL A 23 -3.82 4.32 1.30
CA VAL A 23 -3.75 3.53 0.07
C VAL A 23 -2.38 2.90 -0.02
N VAL A 24 -2.33 1.58 0.08
CA VAL A 24 -1.11 0.80 -0.15
C VAL A 24 -1.05 0.49 -1.65
N ARG A 25 -0.02 1.02 -2.31
CA ARG A 25 0.20 0.88 -3.75
C ARG A 25 1.46 0.06 -4.01
N LYS A 26 1.63 -0.40 -5.25
CA LYS A 26 2.78 -1.22 -5.71
C LYS A 26 2.86 -2.57 -5.01
N LEU A 27 1.73 -3.14 -4.60
CA LEU A 27 1.72 -4.50 -4.10
C LEU A 27 1.94 -5.47 -5.28
N PRO A 28 2.63 -6.60 -5.07
CA PRO A 28 2.82 -7.59 -6.12
C PRO A 28 1.47 -8.06 -6.69
N PRO A 29 1.36 -8.25 -8.02
CA PRO A 29 0.14 -8.77 -8.64
C PRO A 29 -0.20 -10.20 -8.18
N ASN A 30 0.82 -10.97 -7.81
CA ASN A 30 0.69 -12.31 -7.26
C ASN A 30 0.34 -12.32 -5.76
N LEU A 31 0.36 -11.17 -5.07
CA LEU A 31 0.09 -11.13 -3.63
C LEU A 31 -1.39 -11.47 -3.38
N PRO A 32 -1.70 -12.55 -2.65
CA PRO A 32 -3.05 -12.85 -2.22
C PRO A 32 -3.50 -11.84 -1.17
N GLU A 33 -4.79 -11.47 -1.21
CA GLU A 33 -5.35 -10.50 -0.26
C GLU A 33 -5.19 -10.96 1.20
N GLU A 34 -5.37 -12.25 1.47
CA GLU A 34 -5.28 -12.81 2.81
C GLU A 34 -3.88 -12.62 3.41
N ILE A 35 -2.84 -12.86 2.60
CA ILE A 35 -1.44 -12.66 3.02
C ILE A 35 -1.18 -11.19 3.31
N PHE A 36 -1.71 -10.30 2.46
CA PHE A 36 -1.60 -8.87 2.68
C PHE A 36 -2.25 -8.48 4.01
N TRP A 37 -3.52 -8.84 4.22
CA TRP A 37 -4.26 -8.48 5.44
C TRP A 37 -3.63 -9.06 6.70
N ARG A 38 -3.11 -10.29 6.66
CA ARG A 38 -2.41 -10.90 7.78
C ARG A 38 -1.14 -10.15 8.16
N SER A 39 -0.44 -9.56 7.18
CA SER A 39 0.77 -8.77 7.44
C SER A 39 0.49 -7.43 8.12
N CYS A 40 -0.70 -6.86 7.91
CA CYS A 40 -1.10 -5.59 8.51
C CYS A 40 -2.17 -5.73 9.59
N GLU A 41 -2.60 -6.94 9.95
CA GLU A 41 -3.63 -7.23 10.95
C GLU A 41 -3.35 -6.60 12.32
N LEU A 42 -2.07 -6.48 12.68
CA LEU A 42 -1.63 -5.78 13.89
C LEU A 42 -2.15 -4.34 13.99
N TRP A 43 -2.29 -3.66 12.86
CA TRP A 43 -2.78 -2.27 12.77
C TRP A 43 -4.16 -2.16 12.10
N VAL A 44 -4.52 -3.13 11.27
CA VAL A 44 -5.73 -3.16 10.43
C VAL A 44 -6.66 -4.22 10.99
N ASN A 45 -7.51 -3.81 11.92
CA ASN A 45 -8.51 -4.67 12.55
C ASN A 45 -9.87 -3.97 12.58
N ASP A 46 -10.91 -4.70 12.94
CA ASP A 46 -12.29 -4.19 12.94
C ASP A 46 -12.49 -3.04 13.94
N ASN A 47 -11.58 -2.86 14.92
CA ASN A 47 -11.66 -1.77 15.88
C ASN A 47 -11.01 -0.48 15.38
N THR A 48 -9.98 -0.58 14.53
CA THR A 48 -9.19 0.57 14.03
C THR A 48 -9.66 1.05 12.66
N VAL A 49 -10.33 0.18 11.88
CA VAL A 49 -10.73 0.42 10.49
C VAL A 49 -12.26 0.44 10.34
N LYS A 50 -12.75 1.27 9.42
CA LYS A 50 -14.16 1.34 8.99
C LYS A 50 -14.43 0.46 7.78
N GLU A 51 -13.57 0.56 6.77
CA GLU A 51 -13.67 -0.23 5.55
C GLU A 51 -12.27 -0.61 5.08
N ARG A 52 -12.16 -1.76 4.43
CA ARG A 52 -10.94 -2.22 3.77
C ARG A 52 -11.29 -2.98 2.51
N TRP A 53 -10.53 -2.75 1.44
CA TRP A 53 -10.75 -3.39 0.16
C TRP A 53 -9.43 -3.58 -0.58
N TYR A 54 -9.29 -4.77 -1.16
CA TYR A 54 -8.11 -5.17 -1.91
C TYR A 54 -8.46 -5.27 -3.39
N VAL A 55 -7.67 -4.60 -4.23
CA VAL A 55 -7.77 -4.64 -5.67
C VAL A 55 -6.56 -5.42 -6.17
N LYS A 56 -6.81 -6.67 -6.58
CA LYS A 56 -5.76 -7.52 -7.15
C LYS A 56 -5.31 -6.98 -8.51
N GLY A 57 -4.00 -6.86 -8.68
CA GLY A 57 -3.39 -6.46 -9.95
C GLY A 57 -3.50 -7.56 -11.01
N ALA A 58 -3.46 -7.16 -12.28
CA ALA A 58 -3.47 -8.10 -13.40
C ALA A 58 -2.07 -8.67 -13.66
N LEU A 59 -1.99 -9.97 -13.94
CA LEU A 59 -0.74 -10.62 -14.33
C LEU A 59 -0.36 -10.25 -15.76
N LYS A 60 0.92 -9.97 -15.98
CA LYS A 60 1.48 -9.59 -17.27
C LYS A 60 1.29 -10.76 -18.25
N GLY A 61 0.32 -10.65 -19.17
CA GLY A 61 0.00 -11.71 -20.14
C GLY A 61 -1.44 -11.71 -20.66
N THR A 62 -2.38 -11.07 -19.96
CA THR A 62 -3.75 -10.90 -20.45
C THR A 62 -3.80 -9.78 -21.50
N ARG A 63 -4.21 -10.11 -22.74
CA ARG A 63 -4.19 -9.28 -23.97
C ARG A 63 -4.85 -7.87 -23.88
N LEU A 64 -5.42 -7.49 -22.75
CA LEU A 64 -6.23 -6.27 -22.58
C LEU A 64 -5.75 -5.33 -21.45
N SER A 65 -4.62 -5.61 -20.80
CA SER A 65 -4.30 -4.97 -19.51
C SER A 65 -3.58 -3.61 -19.62
N THR A 66 -4.26 -2.60 -20.14
CA THR A 66 -3.96 -1.21 -19.78
C THR A 66 -4.53 -0.96 -18.39
N SER A 67 -3.68 -0.61 -17.41
CA SER A 67 -4.06 -0.10 -16.08
C SER A 67 -4.22 -1.11 -14.92
N SER A 68 -3.17 -1.89 -14.62
CA SER A 68 -2.58 -2.03 -13.27
C SER A 68 -1.89 -3.39 -13.11
N LEU A 69 -0.58 -3.41 -13.39
CA LEU A 69 0.31 -4.55 -13.11
C LEU A 69 0.51 -4.81 -11.61
N PHE A 70 0.11 -3.88 -10.75
CA PHE A 70 0.32 -3.96 -9.31
C PHE A 70 -1.01 -3.98 -8.59
N SER A 71 -1.09 -4.80 -7.54
CA SER A 71 -2.21 -4.79 -6.62
C SER A 71 -2.21 -3.51 -5.79
N ARG A 72 -3.38 -3.17 -5.26
CA ARG A 72 -3.60 -2.01 -4.40
C ARG A 72 -4.52 -2.40 -3.26
N ALA A 73 -4.26 -1.88 -2.08
CA ALA A 73 -5.17 -2.01 -0.96
C ALA A 73 -5.57 -0.63 -0.47
N TYR A 74 -6.81 -0.50 -0.06
CA TYR A 74 -7.37 0.74 0.44
C TYR A 74 -7.98 0.45 1.79
N ILE A 75 -7.70 1.34 2.74
CA ILE A 75 -8.02 1.15 4.14
C ILE A 75 -8.53 2.49 4.65
N ALA A 76 -9.78 2.55 5.11
CA ALA A 76 -10.27 3.73 5.81
C ALA A 76 -10.21 3.49 7.31
N PHE A 77 -9.32 4.18 7.99
CA PHE A 77 -9.20 4.13 9.44
C PHE A 77 -10.35 4.91 10.10
N ARG A 78 -10.59 4.62 11.38
CA ARG A 78 -11.54 5.37 12.20
C ARG A 78 -10.94 6.67 12.72
N SER A 79 -9.64 6.65 13.01
CA SER A 79 -8.90 7.76 13.60
C SER A 79 -7.66 8.10 12.79
N PRO A 80 -7.26 9.38 12.73
CA PRO A 80 -6.03 9.80 12.06
C PRO A 80 -4.76 9.30 12.77
N GLU A 81 -4.83 9.03 14.08
CA GLU A 81 -3.72 8.45 14.85
C GLU A 81 -3.39 7.03 14.39
N GLU A 82 -4.42 6.18 14.21
CA GLU A 82 -4.27 4.82 13.69
C GLU A 82 -3.66 4.82 12.28
N LEU A 83 -4.11 5.73 11.42
CA LEU A 83 -3.53 5.93 10.10
C LEU A 83 -2.05 6.33 10.19
N ALA A 84 -1.70 7.26 11.08
CA ALA A 84 -0.33 7.71 11.25
C ALA A 84 0.57 6.57 11.73
N THR A 85 0.13 5.81 12.72
CA THR A 85 0.83 4.61 13.22
C THR A 85 1.01 3.59 12.12
N PHE A 86 -0.05 3.26 11.37
CA PHE A 86 0.04 2.34 10.25
C PHE A 86 1.01 2.84 9.18
N SER A 87 0.90 4.10 8.77
CA SER A 87 1.78 4.67 7.74
C SER A 87 3.23 4.72 8.18
N GLN A 88 3.54 5.01 9.44
CA GLN A 88 4.93 5.07 9.90
C GLN A 88 5.58 3.68 9.98
N ASN A 89 4.81 2.65 10.35
CA ASN A 89 5.33 1.29 10.51
C ASN A 89 5.29 0.47 9.22
N TYR A 90 4.38 0.78 8.31
CA TYR A 90 4.12 0.01 7.10
C TYR A 90 4.66 0.69 5.82
N ASP A 91 5.11 1.94 5.89
CA ASP A 91 5.83 2.59 4.79
C ASP A 91 7.18 1.90 4.56
N GLY A 92 7.46 1.56 3.30
CA GLY A 92 8.67 0.81 2.93
C GLY A 92 8.57 -0.71 3.09
N HIS A 93 7.42 -1.27 3.44
CA HIS A 93 7.24 -2.73 3.49
C HIS A 93 7.36 -3.35 2.09
N LEU A 94 8.48 -4.02 1.83
CA LEU A 94 8.76 -4.68 0.55
C LEU A 94 8.20 -6.10 0.56
N PHE A 95 7.16 -6.35 -0.23
CA PHE A 95 6.70 -7.71 -0.50
C PHE A 95 7.61 -8.36 -1.54
N ARG A 96 8.40 -9.36 -1.12
CA ARG A 96 9.20 -10.17 -2.04
C ARG A 96 8.30 -11.18 -2.76
N ASP A 97 8.22 -11.09 -4.08
CA ASP A 97 7.64 -12.14 -4.91
C ASP A 97 8.57 -13.37 -4.93
N LYS A 98 8.00 -14.58 -5.06
CA LYS A 98 8.75 -15.84 -5.13
C LYS A 98 9.76 -15.90 -6.29
N GLN A 99 9.68 -15.01 -7.28
CA GLN A 99 10.62 -14.93 -8.41
C GLN A 99 11.77 -13.92 -8.23
N GLY A 100 11.98 -13.32 -7.05
CA GLY A 100 13.18 -12.50 -6.79
C GLY A 100 13.23 -11.16 -7.54
N GLY A 101 12.13 -10.72 -8.15
CA GLY A 101 12.00 -9.39 -8.74
C GLY A 101 11.54 -8.38 -7.68
N LEU A 102 12.40 -7.41 -7.34
CA LEU A 102 11.99 -6.23 -6.57
C LEU A 102 11.01 -5.39 -7.40
N SER A 103 9.84 -5.06 -6.83
CA SER A 103 8.89 -4.08 -7.37
C SER A 103 8.39 -3.15 -6.28
#